data_AF-A0A6I4XQE7-F1
#
_entry.id   AF-A0A6I4XQE7-F1
#
_cell.length_a   1.000
_cell.length_b   1.000
_cell.length_c   1.000
_cell.angle_alpha   90.00
_cell.angle_beta   90.00
_cell.angle_gamma   90.00
#
_symmetry.space_group_name_H-M   'P 1'
#
loop_
_entity.id
_entity.type
_entity.pdbx_description
1 polymer ?
#
loop_
_entity_poly.entity_id
_entity_poly.type
_entity_poly.pdbx_seq_one_letter_code
_entity_poly.pdbx_strand_id
1 'polypeptide(L)'
;VIAGGDFNQVFKGSHRYPDLGEAGWVPGEIDPADLPKHFSLAYDDQQPTVRVLNKPYTGSYETSQVYVIDGFIVSDNVAVHSVKTKDEQFKYTDHQPVKMEVGLK
;
A
#
# COMPACT_ATOMS: atom_id res chain seq x y z
N VAL A 1 -1.58 -10.60 -16.31
CA VAL A 1 -1.28 -11.04 -14.93
C VAL A 1 -1.61 -9.91 -14.00
N ILE A 2 -2.32 -10.20 -12.92
CA ILE A 2 -2.58 -9.27 -11.82
C ILE A 2 -2.21 -10.03 -10.55
N ALA A 3 -1.28 -9.49 -9.78
CA ALA A 3 -0.93 -9.98 -8.44
C ALA A 3 -1.23 -8.86 -7.44
N GLY A 4 -2.28 -9.02 -6.63
CA GLY A 4 -2.64 -8.08 -5.59
C GLY A 4 -2.25 -8.61 -4.21
N GLY A 5 -1.84 -7.72 -3.31
CA GLY A 5 -1.56 -8.11 -1.93
C GLY A 5 -0.81 -7.07 -1.12
N ASP A 6 -0.52 -7.48 0.10
CA ASP A 6 0.45 -6.85 1.01
C ASP A 6 1.86 -7.30 0.62
N PHE A 7 2.72 -6.37 0.24
CA PHE A 7 4.11 -6.65 -0.12
C PHE A 7 5.08 -6.54 1.07
N ASN A 8 4.63 -6.13 2.26
CA ASN A 8 5.46 -5.82 3.43
C ASN A 8 6.61 -4.83 3.13
N GLN A 9 6.48 -4.08 2.03
CA GLN A 9 7.44 -3.12 1.52
C GLN A 9 6.66 -1.93 1.00
N VAL A 10 7.16 -0.73 1.27
CA VAL A 10 6.65 0.50 0.65
C VAL A 10 7.14 0.60 -0.79
N PHE A 11 6.34 1.22 -1.65
CA PHE A 11 6.70 1.41 -3.05
C PHE A 11 7.61 2.62 -3.20
N LYS A 12 8.77 2.45 -3.84
CA LYS A 12 9.71 3.57 -4.05
C LYS A 12 9.06 4.71 -4.81
N GLY A 13 9.10 5.90 -4.21
CA GLY A 13 8.47 7.10 -4.74
C GLY A 13 7.00 7.31 -4.32
N SER A 14 6.39 6.39 -3.56
CA SER A 14 5.08 6.64 -2.93
C SER A 14 5.18 7.70 -1.84
N HIS A 15 4.04 8.29 -1.49
CA HIS A 15 3.91 9.13 -0.30
C HIS A 15 4.46 8.41 0.95
N ARG A 16 5.16 9.18 1.79
CA ARG A 16 5.72 8.73 3.06
C ARG A 16 5.03 9.47 4.20
N TYR A 17 4.40 8.72 5.08
CA TYR A 17 3.87 9.24 6.33
C TYR A 17 5.01 9.59 7.30
N PRO A 18 4.81 10.56 8.21
CA PRO A 18 5.80 10.87 9.23
C PRO A 18 6.22 9.64 10.03
N ASP A 19 7.52 9.57 10.33
CA ASP A 19 8.05 8.60 11.30
C ASP A 19 7.76 9.12 12.71
N LEU A 20 7.00 8.35 13.48
CA LEU A 20 6.62 8.71 14.84
C LEU A 20 7.72 8.34 15.87
N GLY A 21 8.79 7.66 15.46
CA GLY A 21 9.90 7.24 16.33
C GLY A 21 9.51 6.14 17.32
N GLU A 22 8.47 5.37 17.00
CA GLU A 22 7.94 4.32 17.87
C GLU A 22 8.57 2.96 17.59
N ALA A 23 8.71 2.13 18.63
CA ALA A 23 9.13 0.75 18.46
C ALA A 23 8.08 -0.04 17.66
N GLY A 24 8.51 -0.82 16.67
CA GLY A 24 7.60 -1.62 15.86
C GLY A 24 8.25 -2.14 14.58
N TRP A 25 7.43 -2.77 13.75
CA TRP A 25 7.83 -3.17 12.41
C TRP A 25 7.97 -1.95 11.50
N VAL A 26 9.02 -1.94 10.68
CA VAL A 26 9.28 -0.92 9.66
C VAL A 26 9.46 -1.64 8.32
N PRO A 27 8.72 -1.27 7.26
CA PRO A 27 8.81 -1.92 5.97
C PRO A 27 10.15 -1.63 5.29
N GLY A 28 10.61 -2.61 4.50
CA GLY A 28 11.60 -2.36 3.44
C GLY A 28 10.99 -1.54 2.31
N GLU A 29 11.74 -1.34 1.23
CA GLU A 29 11.25 -0.66 0.02
C GLU A 29 11.33 -1.61 -1.18
N ILE A 30 10.35 -1.55 -2.08
CA ILE A 30 10.43 -2.18 -3.40
C ILE A 30 10.70 -1.09 -4.45
N ASP A 31 11.78 -1.25 -5.21
CA ASP A 31 12.06 -0.39 -6.35
C ASP A 31 11.28 -0.91 -7.58
N PRO A 32 10.49 -0.09 -8.28
CA PRO A 32 9.90 -0.47 -9.56
C PRO A 32 10.94 -1.05 -10.56
N ALA A 33 12.21 -0.65 -10.44
CA ALA A 33 13.31 -1.17 -11.26
C ALA A 33 13.67 -2.64 -10.97
N ASP A 34 13.30 -3.17 -9.80
CA ASP A 34 13.52 -4.58 -9.43
C ASP A 34 12.47 -5.51 -10.04
N LEU A 35 11.38 -4.96 -10.60
CA LEU A 35 10.36 -5.76 -11.26
C LEU A 35 10.88 -6.33 -12.60
N PRO A 36 10.47 -7.56 -12.97
CA PRO A 36 10.75 -8.08 -14.30
C PRO A 36 10.21 -7.15 -15.39
N LYS A 37 10.83 -7.20 -16.58
CA LYS A 37 10.32 -6.49 -17.75
C LYS A 37 8.85 -6.84 -17.99
N HIS A 38 8.08 -5.85 -18.46
CA HIS A 38 6.65 -5.96 -18.74
C HIS A 38 5.73 -6.03 -17.52
N PHE A 39 6.24 -5.68 -16.34
CA PHE A 39 5.47 -5.53 -15.12
C PHE A 39 5.65 -4.13 -14.52
N SER A 40 4.61 -3.66 -13.84
CA SER A 40 4.61 -2.38 -13.13
C SER A 40 3.82 -2.46 -11.84
N LEU A 41 4.12 -1.55 -10.91
CA LEU A 41 3.36 -1.35 -9.69
C LEU A 41 2.14 -0.47 -9.97
N ALA A 42 1.02 -0.81 -9.33
CA ALA A 42 -0.21 -0.03 -9.33
C ALA A 42 -0.74 0.05 -7.88
N TYR A 43 -0.71 1.24 -7.30
CA TYR A 43 -1.08 1.51 -5.91
C TYR A 43 -1.74 2.88 -5.78
N ASP A 44 -2.41 3.11 -4.65
CA ASP A 44 -2.93 4.42 -4.23
C ASP A 44 -2.22 4.81 -2.93
N ASP A 45 -1.57 5.97 -2.94
CA ASP A 45 -0.79 6.50 -1.81
C ASP A 45 -1.44 7.72 -1.14
N GLN A 46 -2.71 8.01 -1.46
CA GLN A 46 -3.47 9.09 -0.83
C GLN A 46 -3.96 8.73 0.58
N GLN A 47 -4.01 7.45 0.91
CA GLN A 47 -4.40 6.92 2.23
C GLN A 47 -3.45 5.80 2.62
N PRO A 48 -3.17 5.60 3.93
CA PRO A 48 -2.34 4.50 4.35
C PRO A 48 -3.08 3.19 4.13
N THR A 49 -2.35 2.14 3.78
CA THR A 49 -2.93 0.81 3.60
C THR A 49 -2.74 -0.07 4.83
N VAL A 50 -1.79 0.25 5.71
CA VAL A 50 -1.52 -0.49 6.94
C VAL A 50 -1.29 0.43 8.12
N ARG A 51 -1.58 -0.04 9.33
CA ARG A 51 -1.06 0.51 10.59
C ARG A 51 -0.20 -0.51 11.34
N VAL A 52 0.82 -0.04 12.05
CA VAL A 52 1.62 -0.89 12.93
C VAL A 52 0.80 -1.31 14.15
N LEU A 53 0.92 -2.58 14.55
CA LEU A 53 0.20 -3.19 15.68
C LEU A 53 0.98 -3.12 17.01
N ASN A 54 1.85 -2.12 17.19
CA ASN A 54 2.63 -1.95 18.43
C ASN A 54 1.78 -1.41 19.61
N LYS A 55 0.58 -0.88 19.34
CA LYS A 55 -0.37 -0.37 20.35
C LYS A 55 -1.81 -0.29 19.79
N PRO A 56 -2.82 -0.05 20.66
CA PRO A 56 -4.21 0.14 20.23
C PRO A 56 -4.38 1.32 19.28
N TYR A 57 -5.27 1.17 18.28
CA TYR A 57 -5.62 2.26 17.38
C TYR A 57 -6.51 3.29 18.08
N THR A 58 -6.17 4.56 17.89
CA THR A 58 -6.81 5.72 18.55
C THR A 58 -7.71 6.51 17.61
N GLY A 59 -7.83 6.10 16.34
CA GLY A 59 -8.50 6.89 15.30
C GLY A 59 -7.64 7.97 14.64
N SER A 60 -6.33 8.04 14.95
CA SER A 60 -5.42 9.07 14.42
C SER A 60 -4.09 8.49 13.97
N TYR A 61 -3.62 8.95 12.79
CA TYR A 61 -2.29 8.61 12.25
C TYR A 61 -1.15 9.33 13.00
N GLU A 62 -1.42 10.40 13.74
CA GLU A 62 -0.42 11.07 14.58
C GLU A 62 0.00 10.22 15.78
N THR A 63 -0.83 9.23 16.12
CA THR A 63 -0.61 8.33 17.24
C THR A 63 -0.65 6.88 16.79
N SER A 64 -0.48 6.59 15.50
CA SER A 64 -0.39 5.23 14.96
C SER A 64 0.50 5.28 13.72
N GLN A 65 1.64 4.60 13.77
CA GLN A 65 2.51 4.52 12.61
C GLN A 65 1.79 3.81 11.47
N VAL A 66 1.83 4.39 10.27
CA VAL A 66 1.13 3.90 9.08
C VAL A 66 2.04 3.91 7.86
N TYR A 67 1.73 3.05 6.88
CA TYR A 67 2.47 2.92 5.63
C TYR A 67 1.53 2.58 4.45
N VAL A 68 2.06 2.67 3.23
CA VAL A 68 1.41 2.20 1.99
C VAL A 68 2.22 1.01 1.48
N ILE A 69 1.69 -0.20 1.65
CA ILE A 69 2.35 -1.47 1.30
C ILE A 69 1.46 -2.42 0.50
N ASP A 70 0.17 -2.11 0.40
CA ASP A 70 -0.80 -2.89 -0.33
C ASP A 70 -1.03 -2.28 -1.71
N GLY A 71 -1.06 -3.14 -2.73
CA GLY A 71 -1.24 -2.71 -4.09
C GLY A 71 -1.26 -3.88 -5.05
N PHE A 72 -0.92 -3.61 -6.30
CA PHE A 72 -0.91 -4.60 -7.37
C PHE A 72 0.39 -4.53 -8.17
N ILE A 73 0.86 -5.69 -8.63
CA ILE A 73 1.79 -5.83 -9.75
C ILE A 73 0.97 -6.29 -10.96
N VAL A 74 1.07 -5.54 -12.06
CA VAL A 74 0.29 -5.80 -13.28
C VAL A 74 1.21 -5.97 -14.48
N SER A 75 0.83 -6.81 -15.44
CA SER A 75 1.55 -6.95 -16.71
C SER A 75 1.06 -5.98 -17.78
N ASP A 76 1.86 -5.74 -18.81
CA ASP A 76 1.59 -4.75 -19.87
C ASP A 76 0.23 -4.87 -20.59
N ASN A 77 -0.36 -6.08 -20.66
CA ASN A 77 -1.66 -6.31 -21.29
C ASN A 77 -2.87 -5.91 -20.41
N VAL A 78 -2.60 -5.39 -19.21
CA VAL A 78 -3.60 -4.90 -18.26
C VAL A 78 -3.69 -3.38 -18.38
N ALA A 79 -4.89 -2.85 -18.58
CA ALA A 79 -5.18 -1.41 -18.54
C ALA A 79 -5.72 -1.03 -17.16
N VAL A 80 -4.91 -0.37 -16.33
CA VAL A 80 -5.33 0.13 -15.02
C VAL A 80 -6.10 1.44 -15.20
N HIS A 81 -7.38 1.46 -14.83
CA HIS A 81 -8.23 2.65 -14.90
C HIS A 81 -8.16 3.45 -13.60
N SER A 82 -8.17 2.77 -12.46
CA SER A 82 -7.99 3.39 -11.14
C SER A 82 -7.47 2.40 -10.11
N VAL A 83 -6.76 2.91 -9.11
CA VAL A 83 -6.48 2.23 -7.84
C VAL A 83 -6.95 3.16 -6.73
N LYS A 84 -7.67 2.62 -5.74
CA LYS A 84 -8.21 3.37 -4.61
C LYS A 84 -8.12 2.59 -3.32
N THR A 85 -7.50 3.20 -2.31
CA THR A 85 -7.53 2.73 -0.94
C THR A 85 -8.80 3.25 -0.28
N LYS A 86 -9.63 2.33 0.23
CA LYS A 86 -10.87 2.67 0.92
C LYS A 86 -10.57 2.95 2.38
N ASP A 87 -10.71 4.22 2.78
CA ASP A 87 -10.55 4.60 4.19
C ASP A 87 -11.72 4.08 5.04
N GLU A 88 -11.47 2.99 5.76
CA GLU A 88 -12.36 2.38 6.74
C GLU A 88 -11.89 2.65 8.17
N GLN A 89 -10.91 3.55 8.35
CA GLN A 89 -10.29 3.89 9.63
C GLN A 89 -9.86 2.64 10.41
N PHE A 90 -9.30 1.64 9.71
CA PHE A 90 -8.86 0.37 10.29
C PHE A 90 -9.90 -0.35 11.16
N LYS A 91 -11.20 -0.15 10.88
CA LYS A 91 -12.30 -0.69 11.68
C LYS A 91 -12.34 -2.22 11.73
N TYR A 92 -11.96 -2.89 10.63
CA TYR A 92 -12.12 -4.34 10.47
C TYR A 92 -10.80 -5.12 10.55
N THR A 93 -9.68 -4.45 10.28
CA THR A 93 -8.33 -5.00 10.20
C THR A 93 -7.32 -3.86 10.30
N ASP A 94 -6.07 -4.17 10.60
CA ASP A 94 -4.94 -3.23 10.51
C ASP A 94 -4.55 -2.88 9.08
N HIS A 95 -5.19 -3.49 8.08
CA HIS A 95 -5.10 -3.09 6.68
C HIS A 95 -6.37 -2.36 6.18
N GLN A 96 -6.19 -1.50 5.18
CA GLN A 96 -7.27 -0.85 4.45
C GLN A 96 -7.49 -1.56 3.10
N PRO A 97 -8.74 -1.79 2.67
CA PRO A 97 -8.99 -2.40 1.37
C PRO A 97 -8.46 -1.55 0.22
N VAL A 98 -7.72 -2.16 -0.71
CA VAL A 98 -7.29 -1.52 -1.96
C VAL A 98 -8.07 -2.11 -3.13
N LYS A 99 -8.80 -1.26 -3.86
CA LYS A 99 -9.59 -1.64 -5.03
C LYS A 99 -8.91 -1.14 -6.30
N MET A 100 -8.75 -2.01 -7.30
CA MET A 100 -8.35 -1.63 -8.65
C MET A 100 -9.49 -1.83 -9.63
N GLU A 101 -9.71 -0.85 -10.51
CA GLU A 101 -10.56 -0.99 -11.70
C GLU A 101 -9.69 -1.15 -12.93
N VAL A 102 -10.02 -2.15 -13.75
CA VAL A 102 -9.09 -2.65 -14.76
C VAL A 102 -9.81 -3.16 -15.99
N GLY A 103 -9.16 -3.04 -17.15
CA GLY A 103 -9.56 -3.63 -18.42
C GLY A 103 -8.44 -4.46 -19.04
N LEU A 104 -8.78 -5.27 -20.04
CA LEU A 104 -7.80 -5.93 -20.90
C LEU A 104 -7.55 -5.07 -22.14
N LYS A 105 -6.29 -4.99 -22.56
CA LYS A 105 -5.90 -4.31 -23.80
C LYS A 105 -6.09 -5.20 -25.02
#